data_AF-A0A316ZN44-F1
#
_entry.id   AF-A0A316ZN44-F1
#
_cell.length_a   1.000
_cell.length_b   1.000
_cell.length_c   1.000
_cell.angle_alpha   90.00
_cell.angle_beta   90.00
_cell.angle_gamma   90.00
#
_symmetry.space_group_name_H-M   'P 1'
#
loop_
_entity.id
_entity.type
_entity.pdbx_description
1 polymer ?
#
loop_
_entity_poly.entity_id
_entity_poly.type
_entity_poly.pdbx_seq_one_letter_code
_entity_poly.pdbx_strand_id
1 'polypeptide(L)'
;MQICKVHEDLIPADPIVQAKTIYQRIEQPVNQTNILYRQHLILFGDAVDRYAASQPLPLSKGRDSKTAALEAIAGELKIKKNKVSKRYTHSRLYLKFAKIGGPGSLLSIDGLKSDMENTKDEDIELLCNYRRDRLPTVEEQSQDLNFRVIEYFARNLLAQRVEAAEIAAGRTALAKLICRHIDIEKFVKDGTILPTRISVRNNKQLRHPLHILGLPIPKGKCHYTMLYKASSHIMLRRHAHTPPNDGESLAMNAYKLRKYSQSRY
;
A
#
# COMPACT_ATOMS: atom_id res chain seq x y z
N MET A 1 -14.94 7.95 -5.14
CA MET A 1 -13.62 7.29 -5.28
C MET A 1 -13.83 6.02 -6.09
N GLN A 2 -13.38 6.02 -7.34
CA GLN A 2 -13.57 4.91 -8.28
C GLN A 2 -12.48 3.87 -7.97
N ILE A 3 -12.86 2.78 -7.31
CA ILE A 3 -12.03 1.56 -7.36
C ILE A 3 -12.13 1.12 -8.81
N CYS A 4 -10.99 1.13 -9.51
CA CYS A 4 -10.94 0.80 -10.92
C CYS A 4 -11.66 -0.52 -11.18
N LYS A 5 -12.49 -0.52 -12.23
CA LYS A 5 -13.13 -1.73 -12.76
C LYS A 5 -12.06 -2.82 -12.87
N VAL A 6 -12.47 -4.03 -12.49
CA VAL A 6 -11.69 -5.28 -12.54
C VAL A 6 -10.79 -5.25 -13.78
N HIS A 7 -9.47 -5.29 -13.58
CA HIS A 7 -8.53 -5.43 -14.68
C HIS A 7 -8.60 -6.90 -15.14
N GLU A 8 -9.59 -7.20 -15.97
CA GLU A 8 -9.87 -8.50 -16.60
C GLU A 8 -8.87 -8.86 -17.71
N ASP A 9 -7.69 -8.23 -17.75
CA ASP A 9 -6.60 -8.78 -18.55
C ASP A 9 -6.12 -10.02 -17.80
N LEU A 10 -6.49 -11.20 -18.30
CA LEU A 10 -6.05 -12.50 -17.80
C LEU A 10 -4.53 -12.53 -17.70
N ILE A 11 -4.00 -12.22 -16.52
CA ILE A 11 -2.58 -12.38 -16.26
C ILE A 11 -2.35 -13.87 -16.02
N PRO A 12 -1.42 -14.52 -16.75
CA PRO A 12 -1.10 -15.92 -16.53
C PRO A 12 -0.79 -16.22 -15.06
N ALA A 13 -1.05 -17.45 -14.61
CA ALA A 13 -0.80 -17.87 -13.22
C ALA A 13 0.68 -17.80 -12.81
N ASP A 14 1.59 -17.75 -13.80
CA ASP A 14 3.04 -17.69 -13.56
C ASP A 14 3.42 -16.40 -12.80
N PRO A 15 3.95 -16.53 -11.56
CA PRO A 15 4.36 -15.39 -10.75
C PRO A 15 5.37 -14.46 -11.43
N ILE A 16 6.26 -14.97 -12.30
CA ILE A 16 7.24 -14.09 -12.99
C ILE A 16 6.57 -13.24 -14.05
N VAL A 17 5.63 -13.83 -14.81
CA VAL A 17 4.85 -13.11 -15.82
C VAL A 17 4.00 -12.04 -15.14
N GLN A 18 3.37 -12.38 -14.02
CA GLN A 18 2.62 -11.42 -13.20
C GLN A 18 3.48 -10.27 -12.73
N ALA A 19 4.63 -10.56 -12.12
CA ALA A 19 5.55 -9.53 -11.64
C ALA A 19 5.97 -8.58 -12.76
N LYS A 20 6.24 -9.10 -13.96
CA LYS A 20 6.61 -8.29 -15.14
C LYS A 20 5.46 -7.39 -15.60
N THR A 21 4.27 -7.95 -15.80
CA THR A 21 3.09 -7.20 -16.26
C THR A 21 2.76 -6.08 -15.27
N ILE A 22 2.78 -6.38 -13.97
CA ILE A 22 2.51 -5.38 -12.93
C ILE A 22 3.63 -4.33 -12.90
N TYR A 23 4.89 -4.73 -13.02
CA TYR A 23 6.02 -3.79 -13.08
C TYR A 23 5.85 -2.80 -14.23
N GLN A 24 5.50 -3.28 -15.43
CA GLN A 24 5.24 -2.40 -16.57
C GLN A 24 4.07 -1.44 -16.29
N ARG A 25 2.99 -1.92 -15.66
CA ARG A 25 1.85 -1.07 -15.26
C ARG A 25 2.26 0.01 -14.25
N ILE A 26 3.14 -0.30 -13.30
CA ILE A 26 3.66 0.66 -12.30
C ILE A 26 4.41 1.81 -12.97
N GLU A 27 5.14 1.53 -14.05
CA GLU A 27 5.92 2.55 -14.76
C GLU A 27 5.08 3.41 -15.71
N GLN A 28 3.85 3.00 -16.06
CA GLN A 28 2.95 3.79 -16.90
C GLN A 28 2.45 5.06 -16.19
N PRO A 29 2.51 6.26 -16.81
CA PRO A 29 2.11 7.52 -16.18
C PRO A 29 0.69 7.54 -15.62
N VAL A 30 -0.27 6.94 -16.34
CA VAL A 30 -1.69 6.87 -15.95
C VAL A 30 -1.91 6.15 -14.61
N ASN A 31 -1.02 5.21 -14.27
CA ASN A 31 -1.10 4.41 -13.05
C ASN A 31 -0.26 4.99 -11.90
N GLN A 32 0.34 6.18 -12.08
CA GLN A 32 1.13 6.84 -11.04
C GLN A 32 0.29 7.65 -10.05
N THR A 33 -1.05 7.58 -10.13
CA THR A 33 -1.89 8.07 -9.03
C THR A 33 -1.53 7.31 -7.74
N ASN A 34 -1.44 8.02 -6.61
CA ASN A 34 -0.92 7.44 -5.36
C ASN A 34 -1.57 6.11 -4.98
N ILE A 35 -2.89 5.98 -5.14
CA ILE A 35 -3.64 4.79 -4.72
C ILE A 35 -3.34 3.59 -5.62
N LEU A 36 -3.45 3.75 -6.95
CA LEU A 36 -3.21 2.66 -7.89
C LEU A 36 -1.75 2.21 -7.86
N TYR A 37 -0.84 3.18 -7.74
CA TYR A 37 0.58 2.93 -7.59
C TYR A 37 0.89 2.03 -6.39
N ARG A 38 0.32 2.35 -5.21
CA ARG A 38 0.49 1.58 -3.96
C ARG A 38 -0.01 0.15 -4.10
N GLN A 39 -1.19 -0.01 -4.67
CA GLN A 39 -1.82 -1.32 -4.86
C GLN A 39 -1.03 -2.20 -5.84
N HIS A 40 -0.63 -1.64 -6.99
CA HIS A 40 0.19 -2.37 -7.96
C HIS A 40 1.56 -2.73 -7.38
N LEU A 41 2.20 -1.85 -6.61
CA LEU A 41 3.44 -2.18 -5.93
C LEU A 41 3.30 -3.38 -4.99
N ILE A 42 2.23 -3.44 -4.20
CA ILE A 42 1.98 -4.56 -3.29
C ILE A 42 1.78 -5.86 -4.08
N LEU A 43 0.97 -5.84 -5.13
CA LEU A 43 0.77 -7.00 -6.01
C LEU A 43 2.07 -7.45 -6.69
N PHE A 44 2.91 -6.50 -7.12
CA PHE A 44 4.23 -6.78 -7.68
C PHE A 44 5.12 -7.51 -6.65
N GLY A 45 5.20 -7.01 -5.41
CA GLY A 45 5.99 -7.63 -4.37
C GLY A 45 5.48 -9.01 -3.96
N ASP A 46 4.17 -9.22 -3.98
CA ASP A 46 3.57 -10.54 -3.77
C ASP A 46 3.97 -11.54 -4.87
N ALA A 47 3.90 -11.14 -6.14
CA ALA A 47 4.33 -11.97 -7.26
C ALA A 47 5.83 -12.35 -7.17
N VAL A 48 6.68 -11.41 -6.75
CA VAL A 48 8.10 -11.69 -6.44
C VAL A 48 8.24 -12.69 -5.30
N ASP A 49 7.50 -12.50 -4.20
CA ASP A 49 7.54 -13.41 -3.03
C ASP A 49 7.05 -14.82 -3.40
N ARG A 50 6.01 -14.95 -4.24
CA ARG A 50 5.53 -16.25 -4.74
C ARG A 50 6.56 -16.94 -5.65
N TYR A 51 7.15 -16.20 -6.59
CA TYR A 51 8.21 -16.75 -7.44
C TYR A 51 9.42 -17.23 -6.62
N ALA A 52 9.84 -16.42 -5.63
CA ALA A 52 10.94 -16.77 -4.75
C ALA A 52 10.63 -17.99 -3.85
N ALA A 53 9.35 -18.25 -3.55
CA ALA A 53 8.90 -19.39 -2.78
C ALA A 53 8.68 -20.66 -3.63
N SER A 54 8.43 -20.52 -4.93
CA SER A 54 8.16 -21.65 -5.84
C SER A 54 9.42 -22.26 -6.46
N GLN A 55 10.57 -21.57 -6.38
CA GLN A 55 11.81 -21.97 -7.04
C GLN A 55 12.69 -22.87 -6.13
N PRO A 56 12.93 -24.15 -6.48
CA PRO A 56 14.05 -24.93 -5.98
C PRO A 56 15.30 -24.60 -6.82
N LEU A 57 15.76 -23.35 -6.85
CA LEU A 57 16.97 -23.02 -7.61
C LEU A 57 18.19 -23.67 -6.96
N PRO A 58 19.14 -24.22 -7.72
CA PRO A 58 20.48 -24.49 -7.21
C PRO A 58 21.13 -23.14 -6.90
N LEU A 59 20.92 -22.67 -5.68
CA LEU A 59 21.50 -21.43 -5.21
C LEU A 59 23.01 -21.61 -5.17
N SER A 60 23.74 -20.86 -6.00
CA SER A 60 25.18 -20.68 -5.81
C SER A 60 25.40 -20.15 -4.38
N LYS A 61 26.48 -20.59 -3.70
CA LYS A 61 26.81 -20.14 -2.33
C LYS A 61 26.63 -18.62 -2.19
N GLY A 62 25.71 -18.21 -1.31
CA GLY A 62 25.45 -16.80 -0.98
C GLY A 62 24.32 -16.12 -1.76
N ARG A 63 23.63 -16.79 -2.70
CA ARG A 63 22.46 -16.23 -3.39
C ARG A 63 21.18 -16.63 -2.66
N ASP A 64 20.37 -15.68 -2.23
CA ASP A 64 19.03 -15.98 -1.70
C ASP A 64 18.01 -16.10 -2.85
N SER A 65 16.92 -16.83 -2.63
CA SER A 65 15.88 -17.06 -3.65
C SER A 65 15.24 -15.77 -4.14
N LYS A 66 15.23 -14.74 -3.29
CA LYS A 66 14.68 -13.41 -3.59
C LYS A 66 15.55 -12.63 -4.56
N THR A 67 16.87 -12.67 -4.39
CA THR A 67 17.82 -12.04 -5.29
C THR A 67 17.75 -12.67 -6.67
N ALA A 68 17.65 -14.00 -6.72
CA ALA A 68 17.43 -14.72 -7.98
C ALA A 68 16.10 -14.31 -8.65
N ALA A 69 15.02 -14.15 -7.89
CA ALA A 69 13.74 -13.67 -8.40
C ALA A 69 13.85 -12.28 -9.05
N LEU A 70 14.48 -11.34 -8.35
CA LEU A 70 14.67 -9.97 -8.84
C LEU A 70 15.56 -9.91 -10.07
N GLU A 71 16.55 -10.79 -10.17
CA GLU A 71 17.47 -10.89 -11.30
C GLU A 71 16.81 -11.51 -12.52
N ALA A 72 15.96 -12.53 -12.33
CA ALA A 72 15.16 -13.10 -13.41
C ALA A 72 14.23 -12.03 -14.02
N ILE A 73 13.49 -11.30 -13.18
CA ILE A 73 12.60 -10.22 -13.62
C ILE A 73 13.41 -9.12 -14.35
N ALA A 74 14.55 -8.73 -13.79
CA ALA A 74 15.40 -7.70 -14.39
C ALA A 74 15.97 -8.13 -15.75
N GLY A 75 16.42 -9.38 -15.86
CA GLY A 75 16.94 -9.96 -17.09
C GLY A 75 15.88 -10.00 -18.19
N GLU A 76 14.68 -10.50 -17.89
CA GLU A 76 13.59 -10.58 -18.87
C GLU A 76 13.06 -9.20 -19.31
N LEU A 77 13.05 -8.22 -18.40
CA LEU A 77 12.65 -6.84 -18.73
C LEU A 77 13.78 -6.02 -19.35
N LYS A 78 15.01 -6.56 -19.46
CA LYS A 78 16.21 -5.87 -19.94
C LYS A 78 16.49 -4.57 -19.20
N ILE A 79 16.33 -4.57 -17.87
CA ILE A 79 16.60 -3.42 -17.00
C ILE A 79 17.59 -3.75 -15.89
N LYS A 80 18.15 -2.71 -15.25
CA LYS A 80 19.06 -2.90 -14.11
C LYS A 80 18.30 -3.49 -12.91
N LYS A 81 18.85 -4.54 -12.29
CA LYS A 81 18.33 -5.17 -11.06
C LYS A 81 17.97 -4.13 -10.00
N ASN A 82 18.82 -3.13 -9.77
CA ASN A 82 18.58 -2.09 -8.77
C ASN A 82 17.25 -1.34 -8.95
N LYS A 83 16.74 -1.18 -10.19
CA LYS A 83 15.43 -0.58 -10.42
C LYS A 83 14.30 -1.49 -9.92
N VAL A 84 14.39 -2.78 -10.21
CA VAL A 84 13.44 -3.81 -9.74
C VAL A 84 13.50 -3.95 -8.23
N SER A 85 14.70 -4.04 -7.66
CA SER A 85 14.93 -4.07 -6.22
C SER A 85 14.33 -2.86 -5.51
N LYS A 86 14.47 -1.65 -6.07
CA LYS A 86 13.87 -0.43 -5.49
C LYS A 86 12.35 -0.53 -5.42
N ARG A 87 11.68 -0.98 -6.48
CA ARG A 87 10.22 -1.19 -6.47
C ARG A 87 9.82 -2.27 -5.47
N TYR A 88 10.60 -3.33 -5.35
CA TYR A 88 10.36 -4.36 -4.36
C TYR A 88 10.48 -3.82 -2.92
N THR A 89 11.50 -3.01 -2.62
CA THR A 89 11.63 -2.32 -1.33
C THR A 89 10.41 -1.45 -1.03
N HIS A 90 9.93 -0.66 -2.00
CA HIS A 90 8.73 0.17 -1.81
C HIS A 90 7.48 -0.67 -1.55
N SER A 91 7.34 -1.81 -2.24
CA SER A 91 6.26 -2.77 -1.95
C SER A 91 6.27 -3.22 -0.49
N ARG A 92 7.45 -3.54 0.06
CA ARG A 92 7.62 -3.94 1.46
C ARG A 92 7.24 -2.82 2.44
N LEU A 93 7.58 -1.57 2.14
CA LEU A 93 7.19 -0.41 2.94
C LEU A 93 5.66 -0.25 2.99
N TYR A 94 4.98 -0.30 1.85
CA TYR A 94 3.51 -0.19 1.83
C TYR A 94 2.83 -1.36 2.54
N LEU A 95 3.37 -2.57 2.40
CA LEU A 95 2.85 -3.71 3.15
C LEU A 95 3.10 -3.59 4.65
N LYS A 96 4.19 -2.93 5.08
CA LYS A 96 4.44 -2.61 6.49
C LYS A 96 3.42 -1.60 7.03
N PHE A 97 3.10 -0.54 6.26
CA PHE A 97 2.00 0.38 6.58
C PHE A 97 0.68 -0.35 6.80
N ALA A 98 0.30 -1.24 5.87
CA ALA A 98 -0.93 -2.02 5.96
C ALA A 98 -0.94 -2.98 7.18
N LYS A 99 0.22 -3.50 7.58
CA LYS A 99 0.34 -4.38 8.76
C LYS A 99 0.22 -3.64 10.08
N ILE A 100 0.75 -2.43 10.17
CA ILE A 100 0.84 -1.67 11.43
C ILE A 100 -0.38 -0.77 11.63
N GLY A 101 -0.79 -0.06 10.58
CA GLY A 101 -1.97 0.81 10.61
C GLY A 101 -3.26 0.12 10.18
N GLY A 102 -3.21 -1.14 9.74
CA GLY A 102 -4.34 -1.81 9.11
C GLY A 102 -4.45 -1.51 7.60
N PRO A 103 -5.07 -2.40 6.81
CA PRO A 103 -5.11 -2.29 5.35
C PRO A 103 -5.67 -0.97 4.81
N GLY A 104 -6.68 -0.40 5.47
CA GLY A 104 -7.30 0.86 5.09
C GLY A 104 -6.35 2.06 5.14
N SER A 105 -5.21 1.94 5.84
CA SER A 105 -4.13 2.92 5.82
C SER A 105 -3.61 3.21 4.41
N LEU A 106 -3.66 2.22 3.51
CA LEU A 106 -3.23 2.39 2.13
C LEU A 106 -4.08 3.42 1.37
N LEU A 107 -5.34 3.60 1.77
CA LEU A 107 -6.28 4.57 1.20
C LEU A 107 -6.39 5.85 2.02
N SER A 108 -6.23 5.77 3.34
CA SER A 108 -6.41 6.93 4.23
C SER A 108 -5.15 7.77 4.39
N ILE A 109 -3.96 7.24 4.12
CA ILE A 109 -2.71 8.01 4.19
C ILE A 109 -2.61 8.92 2.97
N ASP A 110 -2.76 10.22 3.22
CA ASP A 110 -2.49 11.27 2.23
C ASP A 110 -1.00 11.65 2.29
N GLY A 111 -0.31 11.51 1.17
CA GLY A 111 1.14 11.67 1.09
C GLY A 111 1.63 11.48 -0.34
N LEU A 112 2.55 12.34 -0.78
CA LEU A 112 3.15 12.21 -2.10
C LEU A 112 3.90 10.89 -2.17
N LYS A 113 3.90 10.28 -3.36
CA LYS A 113 4.66 9.06 -3.64
C LYS A 113 6.12 9.18 -3.17
N SER A 114 6.78 10.31 -3.43
CA SER A 114 8.16 10.56 -3.00
C SER A 114 8.35 10.47 -1.49
N ASP A 115 7.41 11.03 -0.72
CA ASP A 115 7.51 11.07 0.75
C ASP A 115 7.38 9.66 1.32
N MET A 116 6.43 8.90 0.78
CA MET A 116 6.18 7.51 1.16
C MET A 116 7.38 6.60 0.79
N GLU A 117 8.03 6.84 -0.34
CA GLU A 117 9.19 6.08 -0.80
C GLU A 117 10.46 6.35 0.03
N ASN A 118 10.54 7.52 0.68
CA ASN A 118 11.65 7.90 1.55
C ASN A 118 11.35 7.65 3.04
N THR A 119 10.17 7.12 3.36
CA THR A 119 9.75 6.83 4.73
C THR A 119 10.49 5.60 5.27
N LYS A 120 11.01 5.69 6.50
CA LYS A 120 11.65 4.56 7.18
C LYS A 120 10.66 3.78 8.03
N ASP A 121 11.07 2.58 8.39
CA ASP A 121 10.30 1.65 9.20
C ASP A 121 9.81 2.24 10.53
N GLU A 122 10.63 3.05 11.20
CA GLU A 122 10.28 3.71 12.47
C GLU A 122 9.29 4.87 12.26
N ASP A 123 9.36 5.55 11.12
CA ASP A 123 8.42 6.61 10.76
C ASP A 123 7.03 6.02 10.54
N ILE A 124 6.93 4.83 9.93
CA ILE A 124 5.67 4.11 9.74
C ILE A 124 4.99 3.86 11.09
N GLU A 125 5.74 3.33 12.05
CA GLU A 125 5.23 3.04 13.40
C GLU A 125 4.75 4.31 14.10
N LEU A 126 5.58 5.36 14.07
CA LEU A 126 5.25 6.65 14.66
C LEU A 126 3.98 7.25 14.06
N LEU A 127 3.86 7.23 12.73
CA LEU A 127 2.68 7.77 12.01
C LEU A 127 1.40 6.99 12.35
N CYS A 128 1.48 5.66 12.38
CA CYS A 128 0.33 4.82 12.70
C CYS A 128 -0.10 5.00 14.15
N ASN A 129 0.85 5.07 15.09
CA ASN A 129 0.55 5.31 16.50
C ASN A 129 -0.03 6.71 16.71
N TYR A 130 0.54 7.73 16.09
CA TYR A 130 0.00 9.10 16.15
C TYR A 130 -1.45 9.16 15.64
N ARG A 131 -1.76 8.53 14.50
CA ARG A 131 -3.14 8.49 13.99
C ARG A 131 -4.08 7.83 14.98
N ARG A 132 -3.70 6.69 15.55
CA ARG A 132 -4.51 5.95 16.52
C ARG A 132 -4.76 6.76 17.79
N ASP A 133 -3.74 7.42 18.31
CA ASP A 133 -3.79 8.07 19.62
C ASP A 133 -4.37 9.49 19.54
N ARG A 134 -4.18 10.18 18.41
CA ARG A 134 -4.48 11.61 18.27
C ARG A 134 -5.57 11.94 17.26
N LEU A 135 -5.91 11.02 16.36
CA LEU A 135 -6.87 11.25 15.27
C LEU A 135 -7.94 10.14 15.21
N PRO A 136 -8.77 9.97 16.26
CA PRO A 136 -9.70 8.83 16.38
C PRO A 136 -10.69 8.73 15.21
N THR A 137 -11.22 9.85 14.72
CA THR A 137 -12.12 9.86 13.55
C THR A 137 -11.42 9.37 12.28
N VAL A 138 -10.14 9.72 12.10
CA VAL A 138 -9.35 9.26 10.94
C VAL A 138 -8.99 7.79 11.08
N GLU A 139 -8.69 7.35 12.31
CA GLU A 139 -8.46 5.94 12.61
C GLU A 139 -9.72 5.11 12.30
N GLU A 140 -10.89 5.51 12.78
CA GLU A 140 -12.17 4.84 12.50
C GLU A 140 -12.44 4.72 11.00
N GLN A 141 -12.33 5.84 10.26
CA GLN A 141 -12.46 5.84 8.80
C GLN A 141 -11.45 4.93 8.10
N SER A 142 -10.22 4.84 8.62
CA SER A 142 -9.20 3.93 8.10
C SER A 142 -9.61 2.49 8.34
N GLN A 143 -10.07 2.15 9.54
CA GLN A 143 -10.51 0.80 9.90
C GLN A 143 -11.71 0.35 9.05
N ASP A 144 -12.67 1.25 8.77
CA ASP A 144 -13.84 0.98 7.90
C ASP A 144 -13.43 0.61 6.46
N LEU A 145 -12.25 1.04 6.02
CA LEU A 145 -11.71 0.73 4.69
C LEU A 145 -10.92 -0.59 4.65
N ASN A 146 -10.63 -1.22 5.79
CA ASN A 146 -9.77 -2.40 5.85
C ASN A 146 -10.29 -3.53 4.96
N PHE A 147 -11.55 -3.94 5.15
CA PHE A 147 -12.10 -5.05 4.40
C PHE A 147 -12.15 -4.74 2.90
N ARG A 148 -12.51 -3.51 2.53
CA ARG A 148 -12.55 -3.07 1.13
C ARG A 148 -11.19 -3.16 0.44
N VAL A 149 -10.11 -2.82 1.14
CA VAL A 149 -8.75 -2.96 0.63
C VAL A 149 -8.35 -4.43 0.49
N ILE A 150 -8.72 -5.26 1.47
CA ILE A 150 -8.41 -6.70 1.42
C ILE A 150 -9.18 -7.41 0.32
N GLU A 151 -10.47 -7.12 0.19
CA GLU A 151 -11.32 -7.63 -0.88
C GLU A 151 -10.73 -7.29 -2.24
N TYR A 152 -10.24 -6.05 -2.42
CA TYR A 152 -9.54 -5.66 -3.64
C TYR A 152 -8.33 -6.55 -3.93
N PHE A 153 -7.45 -6.78 -2.95
CA PHE A 153 -6.27 -7.63 -3.16
C PHE A 153 -6.64 -9.08 -3.45
N ALA A 154 -7.57 -9.67 -2.69
CA ALA A 154 -8.02 -11.03 -2.91
C ALA A 154 -8.62 -11.21 -4.32
N ARG A 155 -9.50 -10.29 -4.75
CA ARG A 155 -10.06 -10.32 -6.12
C ARG A 155 -8.98 -10.19 -7.20
N ASN A 156 -7.99 -9.33 -7.00
CA ASN A 156 -6.91 -9.18 -7.97
C ASN A 156 -6.05 -10.44 -8.08
N LEU A 157 -5.76 -11.12 -6.96
CA LEU A 157 -5.02 -12.38 -7.00
C LEU A 157 -5.82 -13.48 -7.70
N LEU A 158 -7.12 -13.60 -7.42
CA LEU A 158 -8.01 -14.52 -8.14
C LEU A 158 -8.08 -14.21 -9.64
N ALA A 159 -8.18 -12.93 -10.03
CA ALA A 159 -8.17 -12.51 -11.43
C ALA A 159 -6.84 -12.80 -12.13
N GLN A 160 -5.73 -12.85 -11.38
CA GLN A 160 -4.41 -13.29 -11.83
C GLN A 160 -4.27 -14.82 -11.82
N ARG A 161 -5.37 -15.56 -11.62
CA ARG A 161 -5.40 -17.03 -11.57
C ARG A 161 -4.55 -17.62 -10.44
N VAL A 162 -4.38 -16.88 -9.34
CA VAL A 162 -3.84 -17.45 -8.10
C VAL A 162 -4.96 -18.19 -7.40
N GLU A 163 -4.75 -19.48 -7.12
CA GLU A 163 -5.77 -20.32 -6.50
C GLU A 163 -6.12 -19.86 -5.07
N ALA A 164 -7.40 -19.96 -4.70
CA ALA A 164 -7.84 -19.59 -3.36
C ALA A 164 -7.11 -20.38 -2.27
N ALA A 165 -6.84 -21.67 -2.52
CA ALA A 165 -6.06 -22.52 -1.63
C ALA A 165 -4.60 -22.05 -1.47
N GLU A 166 -3.98 -21.53 -2.53
CA GLU A 166 -2.62 -20.99 -2.49
C GLU A 166 -2.55 -19.71 -1.64
N ILE A 167 -3.54 -18.83 -1.81
CA ILE A 167 -3.67 -17.61 -1.00
C ILE A 167 -3.92 -18.00 0.47
N ALA A 168 -4.82 -18.96 0.72
CA ALA A 168 -5.15 -19.45 2.06
C ALA A 168 -3.96 -20.12 2.77
N ALA A 169 -3.03 -20.71 2.03
CA ALA A 169 -1.79 -21.24 2.60
C ALA A 169 -0.91 -20.16 3.24
N GLY A 170 -1.16 -18.88 2.97
CA GLY A 170 -0.54 -17.77 3.70
C GLY A 170 0.98 -17.72 3.55
N ARG A 171 1.53 -18.15 2.40
CA ARG A 171 2.99 -18.24 2.19
C ARG A 171 3.65 -16.88 2.02
N THR A 172 2.94 -15.90 1.47
CA THR A 172 3.44 -14.52 1.34
C THR A 172 2.94 -13.61 2.45
N ALA A 173 3.60 -12.46 2.60
CA ALA A 173 3.18 -11.46 3.56
C ALA A 173 1.81 -10.82 3.20
N LEU A 174 1.48 -10.71 1.90
CA LEU A 174 0.17 -10.25 1.45
C LEU A 174 -0.90 -11.30 1.71
N ALA A 175 -0.64 -12.57 1.37
CA ALA A 175 -1.55 -13.67 1.65
C ALA A 175 -1.89 -13.78 3.15
N LYS A 176 -0.89 -13.67 4.04
CA LYS A 176 -1.11 -13.60 5.49
C LYS A 176 -1.98 -12.40 5.90
N LEU A 177 -1.80 -11.25 5.25
CA LEU A 177 -2.62 -10.07 5.54
C LEU A 177 -4.07 -10.27 5.11
N ILE A 178 -4.29 -10.87 3.93
CA ILE A 178 -5.61 -11.24 3.42
C ILE A 178 -6.31 -12.21 4.38
N CYS A 179 -5.65 -13.32 4.72
CA CYS A 179 -6.20 -14.37 5.58
C CYS A 179 -6.61 -13.88 6.99
N ARG A 180 -6.03 -12.77 7.48
CA ARG A 180 -6.44 -12.17 8.76
C ARG A 180 -7.80 -11.48 8.71
N HIS A 181 -8.25 -11.05 7.52
CA HIS A 181 -9.41 -10.20 7.35
C HIS A 181 -10.55 -10.88 6.58
N ILE A 182 -10.35 -12.10 6.09
CA ILE A 182 -11.38 -12.85 5.36
C ILE A 182 -11.74 -14.17 6.03
N ASP A 183 -12.97 -14.63 5.80
CA ASP A 183 -13.42 -15.99 6.11
C ASP A 183 -12.74 -16.98 5.16
N ILE A 184 -11.71 -17.67 5.66
CA ILE A 184 -10.88 -18.59 4.88
C ILE A 184 -11.70 -19.81 4.41
N GLU A 185 -12.64 -20.31 5.21
CA GLU A 185 -13.43 -21.49 4.86
C GLU A 185 -14.30 -21.22 3.65
N LYS A 186 -15.02 -20.09 3.65
CA LYS A 186 -15.83 -19.66 2.51
C LYS A 186 -14.96 -19.35 1.30
N PHE A 187 -13.85 -18.66 1.53
CA PHE A 187 -12.93 -18.29 0.47
C PHE A 187 -12.33 -19.49 -0.27
N VAL A 188 -11.89 -20.53 0.44
CA VAL A 188 -11.34 -21.74 -0.18
C VAL A 188 -12.42 -22.59 -0.85
N LYS A 189 -13.63 -22.65 -0.27
CA LYS A 189 -14.71 -23.50 -0.77
C LYS A 189 -15.22 -23.06 -2.14
N ASP A 190 -15.48 -21.77 -2.33
CA ASP A 190 -16.16 -21.28 -3.53
C ASP A 190 -15.64 -19.90 -4.00
N GLY A 191 -14.50 -19.43 -3.47
CA GLY A 191 -13.93 -18.13 -3.83
C GLY A 191 -14.65 -16.94 -3.20
N THR A 192 -15.67 -17.16 -2.35
CA THR A 192 -16.41 -16.06 -1.72
C THR A 192 -15.54 -15.33 -0.70
N ILE A 193 -15.32 -14.03 -0.93
CA ILE A 193 -14.57 -13.16 -0.03
C ILE A 193 -15.55 -12.51 0.96
N LEU A 194 -15.58 -12.98 2.20
CA LEU A 194 -16.36 -12.41 3.31
C LEU A 194 -15.43 -11.93 4.42
N PRO A 195 -15.82 -10.92 5.23
CA PRO A 195 -15.01 -10.48 6.35
C PRO A 195 -14.90 -11.57 7.43
N THR A 196 -13.76 -11.65 8.11
CA THR A 196 -13.60 -12.54 9.27
C THR A 196 -14.63 -12.20 10.35
N ARG A 197 -15.31 -13.21 10.93
CA ARG A 197 -16.34 -13.03 11.97
C ARG A 197 -15.88 -12.23 13.19
N ILE A 198 -14.58 -12.17 13.46
CA ILE A 198 -13.96 -11.41 14.57
C ILE A 198 -13.89 -9.90 14.28
N SER A 199 -13.96 -9.47 13.02
CA SER A 199 -13.85 -8.05 12.65
C SER A 199 -15.15 -7.25 12.87
N VAL A 200 -16.20 -7.85 13.44
CA VAL A 200 -17.45 -7.16 13.75
C VAL A 200 -17.29 -6.37 15.06
N ARG A 201 -16.49 -5.30 15.04
CA ARG A 201 -16.76 -4.17 15.94
C ARG A 201 -17.89 -3.38 15.31
N ASN A 202 -19.11 -3.64 15.81
CA ASN A 202 -20.31 -2.81 15.65
C ASN A 202 -20.61 -2.34 14.22
N ASN A 203 -21.00 -3.27 13.34
CA ASN A 203 -21.85 -2.94 12.18
C ASN A 203 -23.26 -2.54 12.67
N LYS A 204 -23.38 -1.39 13.35
CA LYS A 204 -24.66 -0.67 13.37
C LYS A 204 -24.75 0.05 12.03
N GLN A 205 -25.61 -0.50 11.16
CA GLN A 205 -26.07 0.03 9.87
C GLN A 205 -25.21 -0.27 8.62
N LEU A 206 -25.13 -1.55 8.24
CA LEU A 206 -25.38 -1.91 6.84
C LEU A 206 -26.90 -1.91 6.60
N ARG A 207 -27.50 -0.71 6.55
CA ARG A 207 -28.86 -0.50 6.01
C ARG A 207 -28.83 0.72 5.09
N HIS A 208 -28.10 0.61 3.99
CA HIS A 208 -28.49 1.34 2.79
C HIS A 208 -28.37 0.40 1.59
N PRO A 209 -29.49 0.08 0.91
CA PRO A 209 -29.44 -0.57 -0.38
C PRO A 209 -28.79 0.36 -1.39
N LEU A 210 -28.04 -0.25 -2.31
CA LEU A 210 -27.38 0.37 -3.46
C LEU A 210 -28.26 1.38 -4.20
N HIS A 211 -27.70 2.55 -4.50
CA HIS A 211 -27.99 3.25 -5.75
C HIS A 211 -26.69 3.43 -6.53
N ILE A 212 -26.61 2.68 -7.63
CA ILE A 212 -25.74 2.94 -8.77
C ILE A 212 -26.27 4.22 -9.46
N LEU A 213 -25.35 4.96 -10.08
CA LEU A 213 -25.49 6.21 -10.86
C LEU A 213 -25.10 7.49 -10.11
N GLY A 214 -24.26 8.27 -10.78
CA GLY A 214 -23.51 9.38 -10.20
C GLY A 214 -24.39 10.51 -9.69
N LEU A 215 -24.01 11.04 -8.53
CA LEU A 215 -24.31 12.38 -8.04
C LEU A 215 -23.15 12.85 -7.12
N PRO A 216 -22.99 14.18 -6.94
CA PRO A 216 -21.70 14.83 -6.76
C PRO A 216 -21.16 14.66 -5.34
N ILE A 217 -19.82 14.60 -5.25
CA ILE A 217 -19.11 14.77 -3.97
C ILE A 217 -19.47 16.16 -3.45
N PRO A 218 -19.98 16.30 -2.20
CA PRO A 218 -20.14 17.62 -1.61
C PRO A 218 -18.76 18.27 -1.58
N LYS A 219 -18.64 19.43 -2.22
CA LYS A 219 -17.47 20.32 -2.12
C LYS A 219 -17.38 20.88 -0.70
N GLY A 220 -17.18 20.01 0.28
CA GLY A 220 -16.74 20.34 1.63
C GLY A 220 -15.25 20.09 1.68
N LYS A 221 -14.48 21.06 2.17
CA LYS A 221 -13.04 20.95 2.41
C LYS A 221 -12.76 19.75 3.32
N CYS A 222 -12.49 18.57 2.73
CA CYS A 222 -12.31 17.34 3.49
C CYS A 222 -11.03 17.41 4.34
N HIS A 223 -11.14 16.92 5.58
CA HIS A 223 -10.13 16.87 6.64
C HIS A 223 -8.91 15.95 6.35
N TYR A 224 -8.62 15.61 5.09
CA TYR A 224 -7.47 14.78 4.69
C TYR A 224 -6.11 15.47 4.83
N THR A 225 -6.10 16.81 4.96
CA THR A 225 -4.88 17.61 5.15
C THR A 225 -4.16 17.35 6.48
N MET A 226 -4.80 16.67 7.44
CA MET A 226 -4.26 16.45 8.79
C MET A 226 -3.12 15.43 8.82
N LEU A 227 -3.22 14.31 8.09
CA LEU A 227 -2.14 13.33 8.01
C LEU A 227 -0.94 13.88 7.22
N TYR A 228 -1.18 14.62 6.13
CA TYR A 228 -0.11 15.30 5.41
C TYR A 228 0.62 16.32 6.30
N LYS A 229 -0.12 17.16 7.04
CA LYS A 229 0.50 18.11 7.99
C LYS A 229 1.26 17.39 9.11
N ALA A 230 0.74 16.29 9.65
CA ALA A 230 1.43 15.51 10.68
C ALA A 230 2.69 14.83 10.12
N SER A 231 2.62 14.21 8.94
CA SER A 231 3.75 13.62 8.23
C SER A 231 4.81 14.66 7.89
N SER A 232 4.42 15.80 7.32
CA SER A 232 5.34 16.92 7.08
C SER A 232 5.94 17.46 8.37
N HIS A 233 5.16 17.60 9.45
CA HIS A 233 5.67 18.12 10.72
C HIS A 233 6.63 17.14 11.43
N ILE A 234 6.38 15.83 11.34
CA ILE A 234 7.26 14.78 11.88
C ILE A 234 8.55 14.69 11.05
N MET A 235 8.44 14.68 9.71
CA MET A 235 9.59 14.69 8.80
C MET A 235 10.44 15.96 8.95
N LEU A 236 9.80 17.13 9.08
CA LEU A 236 10.48 18.42 9.30
C LEU A 236 11.15 18.51 10.69
N ARG A 237 10.53 17.96 11.76
CA ARG A 237 11.16 17.92 13.09
C ARG A 237 12.42 17.07 13.12
N ARG A 238 12.50 16.02 12.30
CA ARG A 238 13.72 15.19 12.19
C ARG A 238 14.83 15.89 11.39
N HIS A 239 14.49 16.67 10.36
CA HIS A 239 15.47 17.50 9.65
C HIS A 239 16.00 18.69 10.48
N ALA A 240 15.30 19.10 11.54
CA ALA A 240 15.74 20.14 12.46
C ALA A 240 16.64 19.62 13.61
N HIS A 241 16.88 18.31 13.70
CA HIS A 241 17.70 17.68 14.74
C HIS A 241 19.03 17.12 14.20
N THR A 242 19.66 17.83 13.27
CA THR A 242 21.11 17.76 13.03
C THR A 242 21.79 18.86 13.86
N PRO A 243 22.87 18.56 14.61
CA PRO A 243 23.61 19.60 15.32
C PRO A 243 24.23 20.58 14.31
N PRO A 244 24.45 21.86 14.69
CA PRO A 244 24.97 22.85 13.78
C PRO A 244 26.44 22.56 13.51
N ASN A 245 26.77 22.25 12.26
CA ASN A 245 28.10 22.55 11.72
C ASN A 245 27.93 23.78 10.85
N ASP A 246 28.34 24.91 11.42
CA ASP A 246 29.08 26.01 10.84
C ASP A 246 28.87 26.30 9.33
N GLY A 247 28.40 27.52 9.05
CA GLY A 247 28.67 28.21 7.79
C GLY A 247 27.53 28.18 6.77
N GLU A 248 26.72 29.23 6.80
CA GLU A 248 26.06 29.83 5.64
C GLU A 248 25.17 28.95 4.73
N SER A 249 23.84 28.99 4.98
CA SER A 249 22.86 29.31 3.93
C SER A 249 21.49 29.64 4.53
N LEU A 250 21.42 30.79 5.19
CA LEU A 250 20.19 31.45 5.63
C LEU A 250 19.59 32.24 4.45
N ALA A 251 19.05 31.57 3.42
CA ALA A 251 18.33 32.31 2.37
C ALA A 251 17.41 31.44 1.51
N MET A 252 16.42 30.70 2.07
CA MET A 252 15.21 30.37 1.29
C MET A 252 14.01 29.73 2.04
N ASN A 253 13.84 29.90 3.36
CA ASN A 253 12.65 29.34 4.04
C ASN A 253 11.82 30.33 4.89
N ALA A 254 12.14 31.62 4.86
CA ALA A 254 11.35 32.65 5.57
C ALA A 254 10.12 33.18 4.79
N TYR A 255 9.93 32.80 3.52
CA TYR A 255 8.88 33.43 2.68
C TYR A 255 7.51 32.71 2.66
N LYS A 256 7.38 31.50 3.23
CA LYS A 256 6.09 30.76 3.21
C LYS A 256 5.41 30.57 4.57
N LEU A 257 6.02 31.00 5.67
CA LEU A 257 5.42 30.89 7.01
C LEU A 257 4.78 32.19 7.54
N ARG A 258 4.81 33.30 6.78
CA ARG A 258 4.22 34.59 7.21
C ARG A 258 2.81 34.89 6.69
N LYS A 259 2.21 34.04 5.84
CA LYS A 259 0.85 34.26 5.29
C LYS A 259 -0.29 33.46 5.94
N TYR A 260 -0.02 32.68 6.98
CA TYR A 260 -1.06 31.92 7.70
C TYR A 260 -1.32 32.38 9.14
N SER A 261 -0.72 33.49 9.59
CA SER A 261 -0.96 34.09 10.92
C SER A 261 -1.68 35.45 10.89
N GLN A 262 -2.33 35.82 9.78
CA GLN A 262 -3.15 37.05 9.69
C GLN A 262 -4.53 36.80 9.06
N SER A 263 -5.23 35.77 9.54
CA SER A 263 -6.69 35.71 9.38
C SER A 263 -7.27 34.91 10.53
N ARG A 264 -7.31 35.56 11.69
CA ARG A 264 -8.19 35.34 12.85
C ARG A 264 -7.71 36.27 13.96
N TYR A 265 -8.03 37.54 13.80
CA TYR A 265 -8.68 38.43 14.77
C TYR A 265 -9.24 39.59 13.94
#